data_AF-A0A7G9NTI6-F1
#
_entry.id   AF-A0A7G9NTI6-F1
#
_cell.length_a   1.000
_cell.length_b   1.000
_cell.length_c   1.000
_cell.angle_alpha   90.00
_cell.angle_beta   90.00
_cell.angle_gamma   90.00
#
_symmetry.space_group_name_H-M   'P 1'
#
loop_
_entity.id
_entity.type
_entity.pdbx_description
1 polymer ?
#
loop_
_entity_poly.entity_id
_entity_poly.type
_entity_poly.pdbx_seq_one_letter_code
_entity_poly.pdbx_strand_id
1 'polypeptide(L)'
;MRRHGFTLIELLVVVAIIALLIAILLPSLNRARDAARAVVCLSNQRQWVMIGSMYAADNQSKMVSSDTGFNLPAYSWVLTPQPAPPSETEQHLRDGKLWRYHQNVELYHCPAAINDYLRNYSINNYLNGFYTIGGHRPLAKLSDFRRPNLTLAWLDEYDPRGFNWGSFGLSPTGSSWTDWPAGWHLDGNVHSFVDGHAEHYIFRDPATSQIAAAFTPAPGSPDLEYFQRIIGIQ
;
A
#
# COMPACT_ATOMS: atom_id res chain seq x y z
N MET A 1 14.75 -65.04 -10.61
CA MET A 1 13.82 -64.19 -9.83
C MET A 1 13.01 -63.37 -10.80
N ARG A 2 11.68 -63.56 -10.88
CA ARG A 2 10.81 -62.73 -11.72
C ARG A 2 10.65 -61.38 -11.04
N ARG A 3 11.07 -60.29 -11.69
CA ARG A 3 10.75 -58.92 -11.25
C ARG A 3 9.25 -58.69 -11.53
N HIS A 4 8.48 -58.38 -10.50
CA HIS A 4 7.12 -57.88 -10.66
C HIS A 4 7.21 -56.48 -11.27
N GLY A 5 6.60 -56.30 -12.45
CA GLY A 5 6.49 -55.00 -13.11
C GLY A 5 5.29 -54.23 -12.59
N PHE A 6 5.41 -52.90 -12.54
CA PHE A 6 4.31 -52.01 -12.20
C PHE A 6 3.21 -52.11 -13.26
N THR A 7 1.96 -52.28 -12.84
CA THR A 7 0.80 -52.28 -13.72
C THR A 7 0.38 -50.85 -14.06
N LEU A 8 -0.29 -50.68 -15.20
CA LEU A 8 -0.86 -49.39 -15.61
C LEU A 8 -1.86 -48.85 -14.57
N ILE A 9 -2.63 -49.74 -13.93
CA ILE A 9 -3.62 -49.39 -12.91
C ILE A 9 -2.93 -48.83 -11.66
N GLU A 10 -1.87 -49.47 -11.19
CA GLU A 10 -1.11 -49.00 -10.03
C GLU A 10 -0.51 -47.61 -10.29
N LEU A 11 0.01 -47.36 -11.49
CA LEU A 11 0.52 -46.04 -11.86
C LEU A 11 -0.60 -44.99 -11.91
N LEU A 12 -1.76 -45.35 -12.46
CA LEU A 12 -2.91 -44.45 -12.58
C LEU A 12 -3.49 -44.04 -11.23
N VAL A 13 -3.61 -44.97 -10.28
CA VAL A 13 -4.07 -44.67 -8.91
C VAL A 13 -3.10 -43.72 -8.21
N VAL A 14 -1.78 -43.90 -8.37
CA VAL A 14 -0.77 -43.04 -7.75
C VAL A 14 -0.86 -41.60 -8.28
N VAL A 15 -0.93 -41.41 -9.60
CA VAL A 15 -1.05 -40.06 -10.16
C VAL A 15 -2.39 -39.40 -9.79
N ALA A 16 -3.48 -40.18 -9.66
CA ALA A 16 -4.76 -39.67 -9.19
C ALA A 16 -4.69 -39.16 -7.74
N ILE A 17 -4.03 -39.90 -6.85
CA ILE A 17 -3.82 -39.47 -5.46
C ILE A 17 -2.93 -38.22 -5.40
N ILE A 18 -1.83 -38.16 -6.17
CA ILE A 18 -0.96 -36.98 -6.23
C ILE A 18 -1.74 -35.75 -6.72
N ALA A 19 -2.55 -35.90 -7.77
CA ALA A 19 -3.37 -34.82 -8.30
C ALA A 19 -4.38 -34.30 -7.26
N LEU A 20 -5.03 -35.19 -6.52
CA LEU A 20 -5.96 -34.82 -5.44
C LEU A 20 -5.24 -34.06 -4.32
N LEU A 21 -4.06 -34.52 -3.89
CA LEU A 21 -3.28 -33.85 -2.85
C LEU A 21 -2.84 -32.45 -3.30
N ILE A 22 -2.35 -32.31 -4.53
CA ILE A 22 -1.96 -31.00 -5.09
C ILE A 22 -3.16 -30.05 -5.15
N ALA A 23 -4.35 -30.54 -5.56
CA ALA A 23 -5.55 -29.72 -5.65
C ALA A 23 -5.95 -29.08 -4.30
N ILE A 24 -5.72 -29.77 -3.19
CA ILE A 24 -6.01 -29.25 -1.84
C ILE A 24 -4.86 -28.40 -1.29
N LEU A 25 -3.61 -28.71 -1.64
CA LEU A 25 -2.42 -28.01 -1.16
C LEU A 25 -2.21 -26.65 -1.83
N LEU A 26 -2.52 -26.50 -3.12
CA LEU A 26 -2.26 -25.25 -3.86
C LEU A 26 -3.01 -24.03 -3.29
N PRO A 27 -4.33 -24.09 -2.97
CA PRO A 27 -5.02 -22.96 -2.36
C PRO A 27 -4.46 -22.58 -1.00
N SER A 28 -4.09 -23.57 -0.19
CA SER A 28 -3.51 -23.35 1.14
C SER A 28 -2.12 -22.70 1.04
N LEU A 29 -1.28 -23.16 0.11
CA LEU A 29 0.05 -22.62 -0.12
C LEU A 29 -0.01 -21.18 -0.65
N ASN A 30 -0.95 -20.87 -1.54
CA ASN A 30 -1.14 -19.50 -2.03
C ASN A 30 -1.51 -18.55 -0.89
N ARG A 31 -2.50 -18.93 -0.04
CA ARG A 31 -2.85 -18.15 1.15
C ARG A 31 -1.69 -17.97 2.12
N ALA A 32 -0.87 -19.01 2.33
CA ALA A 32 0.31 -18.93 3.18
C ALA A 32 1.36 -17.95 2.62
N ARG A 33 1.57 -17.94 1.29
CA ARG A 33 2.46 -16.99 0.63
C ARG A 33 1.95 -15.55 0.74
N ASP A 34 0.64 -15.34 0.57
CA ASP A 34 0.05 -14.00 0.69
C ASP A 34 0.11 -13.47 2.12
N ALA A 35 -0.11 -14.35 3.12
CA ALA A 35 0.12 -14.02 4.52
C ALA A 35 1.59 -13.62 4.79
N ALA A 36 2.55 -14.36 4.23
CA ALA A 36 3.97 -14.04 4.36
C ALA A 36 4.31 -12.67 3.73
N ARG A 37 3.77 -12.39 2.54
CA ARG A 37 3.91 -11.08 1.88
C ARG A 37 3.30 -9.95 2.71
N ALA A 38 2.14 -10.17 3.33
CA ALA A 38 1.53 -9.19 4.24
C ALA A 38 2.42 -8.88 5.45
N VAL A 39 3.08 -9.89 6.04
CA VAL A 39 4.05 -9.68 7.13
C VAL A 39 5.25 -8.85 6.69
N VAL A 40 5.78 -9.10 5.48
CA VAL A 40 6.87 -8.29 4.92
C VAL A 40 6.40 -6.86 4.67
N CYS A 41 5.23 -6.67 4.07
CA CYS A 41 4.63 -5.35 3.84
C CYS A 41 4.43 -4.58 5.15
N LEU A 42 3.99 -5.25 6.22
CA LEU A 42 3.84 -4.67 7.55
C LEU A 42 5.17 -4.15 8.11
N SER A 43 6.26 -4.87 7.85
CA SER A 43 7.62 -4.43 8.19
C SER A 43 8.04 -3.22 7.36
N ASN A 44 7.71 -3.19 6.07
CA ASN A 44 7.99 -2.04 5.19
C ASN A 44 7.21 -0.80 5.64
N GLN A 45 5.94 -0.93 6.00
CA GLN A 45 5.14 0.18 6.51
C GLN A 45 5.73 0.80 7.79
N ARG A 46 6.21 -0.02 8.74
CA ARG A 46 6.89 0.48 9.94
C ARG A 46 8.19 1.20 9.61
N GLN A 47 8.94 0.70 8.62
CA GLN A 47 10.15 1.37 8.13
C GLN A 47 9.81 2.74 7.54
N TRP A 48 8.74 2.88 6.75
CA TRP A 48 8.32 4.16 6.20
C TRP A 48 7.98 5.20 7.27
N VAL A 49 7.27 4.83 8.33
CA VAL A 49 7.01 5.76 9.44
C VAL A 49 8.28 6.15 10.17
N MET A 50 9.18 5.19 10.41
CA MET A 50 10.48 5.46 11.04
C MET A 50 11.29 6.45 10.21
N ILE A 51 11.38 6.23 8.90
CA ILE A 51 12.07 7.11 7.94
C ILE A 51 11.43 8.50 7.93
N GLY A 52 10.10 8.59 7.87
CA GLY A 52 9.37 9.86 7.95
C GLY A 52 9.64 10.62 9.25
N SER A 53 9.75 9.89 10.36
CA SER A 53 10.08 10.46 11.68
C SER A 53 11.51 10.99 11.74
N MET A 54 12.48 10.26 11.16
CA MET A 54 13.86 10.73 11.02
C MET A 54 13.93 11.99 10.14
N TYR A 55 13.19 12.02 9.03
CA TYR A 55 13.07 13.23 8.21
C TYR A 55 12.51 14.40 9.02
N ALA A 56 11.44 14.19 9.78
CA ALA A 56 10.84 15.25 10.58
C ALA A 56 11.80 15.78 11.66
N ALA A 57 12.57 14.90 12.31
CA ALA A 57 13.58 15.30 13.28
C ALA A 57 14.62 16.26 12.68
N ASP A 58 15.06 16.02 11.45
CA ASP A 58 16.03 16.88 10.75
C ASP A 58 15.41 18.15 10.13
N ASN A 59 14.09 18.23 10.01
CA ASN A 59 13.39 19.27 9.26
C ASN A 59 12.37 20.04 10.11
N GLN A 60 12.77 20.49 11.30
CA GLN A 60 11.94 21.34 12.20
C GLN A 60 10.59 20.70 12.55
N SER A 61 10.60 19.38 12.75
CA SER A 61 9.41 18.55 13.03
C SER A 61 8.38 18.51 11.90
N LYS A 62 8.70 19.01 10.70
CA LYS A 62 7.82 18.93 9.53
C LYS A 62 8.00 17.58 8.85
N MET A 63 6.90 16.91 8.58
CA MET A 63 6.90 15.67 7.81
C MET A 63 7.33 15.95 6.37
N VAL A 64 7.76 14.90 5.67
CA VAL A 64 7.95 14.97 4.23
C VAL A 64 6.61 15.29 3.56
N SER A 65 6.64 16.00 2.43
CA SER A 65 5.42 16.26 1.69
C SER A 65 4.91 14.99 1.02
N SER A 66 3.60 14.80 1.05
CA SER A 66 2.95 13.74 0.29
C SER A 66 2.97 13.94 -1.23
N ASP A 67 3.31 15.15 -1.69
CA ASP A 67 3.45 15.49 -3.10
C ASP A 67 4.61 14.71 -3.73
N THR A 68 4.51 14.44 -5.03
CA THR A 68 5.51 13.67 -5.79
C THR A 68 6.34 14.53 -6.75
N GLY A 69 6.58 15.79 -6.40
CA GLY A 69 7.48 16.68 -7.12
C GLY A 69 6.77 17.66 -8.04
N PHE A 70 5.44 17.62 -8.09
CA PHE A 70 4.65 18.48 -8.97
C PHE A 70 4.44 19.87 -8.36
N ASN A 71 3.94 19.93 -7.14
CA ASN A 71 3.63 21.22 -6.50
C ASN A 71 4.69 21.60 -5.46
N LEU A 72 5.31 20.62 -4.79
CA LEU A 72 6.22 20.83 -3.67
C LEU A 72 7.55 20.08 -3.82
N PRO A 73 8.25 20.16 -4.97
CA PRO A 73 9.47 19.35 -5.23
C PRO A 73 10.58 19.53 -4.20
N ALA A 74 10.66 20.69 -3.54
CA ALA A 74 11.62 20.91 -2.48
C ALA A 74 11.38 20.05 -1.22
N TYR A 75 10.21 19.43 -1.07
CA TYR A 75 9.77 18.71 0.13
C TYR A 75 9.20 17.31 -0.17
N SER A 76 9.08 16.94 -1.44
CA SER A 76 8.44 15.70 -1.89
C SER A 76 9.24 14.44 -1.56
N TRP A 77 8.54 13.40 -1.14
CA TRP A 77 9.16 12.12 -0.78
C TRP A 77 9.73 11.37 -1.98
N VAL A 78 9.16 11.59 -3.17
CA VAL A 78 9.59 11.10 -4.49
C VAL A 78 9.46 12.25 -5.51
N LEU A 79 10.27 12.25 -6.57
CA LEU A 79 10.19 13.24 -7.66
C LEU A 79 9.76 12.59 -8.97
N THR A 80 8.47 12.30 -9.12
CA THR A 80 7.91 11.70 -10.32
C THR A 80 7.86 12.74 -11.47
N PRO A 81 8.44 12.43 -12.64
CA PRO A 81 8.46 13.37 -13.77
C PRO A 81 7.06 13.55 -14.37
N GLN A 82 6.81 14.74 -14.92
CA GLN A 82 5.57 15.06 -15.66
C GLN A 82 5.86 15.32 -17.13
N PRO A 83 4.93 15.01 -18.06
CA PRO A 83 3.62 14.35 -17.86
C PRO A 83 3.75 12.82 -17.69
N ALA A 84 2.75 12.14 -17.11
CA ALA A 84 2.88 10.73 -16.66
C ALA A 84 2.04 9.71 -17.46
N PRO A 85 2.27 8.37 -17.41
CA PRO A 85 3.51 7.55 -17.37
C PRO A 85 3.74 6.77 -18.71
N PRO A 86 4.82 5.95 -18.90
CA PRO A 86 5.90 5.68 -17.95
C PRO A 86 7.20 6.39 -18.33
N SER A 87 7.56 7.37 -17.50
CA SER A 87 8.88 8.01 -17.46
C SER A 87 9.52 7.95 -16.06
N GLU A 88 8.83 7.40 -15.04
CA GLU A 88 9.41 7.19 -13.71
C GLU A 88 10.51 6.13 -13.79
N THR A 89 11.62 6.38 -13.09
CA THR A 89 12.80 5.52 -13.05
C THR A 89 13.31 5.48 -11.63
N GLU A 90 14.20 4.53 -11.30
CA GLU A 90 14.81 4.48 -9.97
C GLU A 90 15.49 5.79 -9.57
N GLN A 91 16.04 6.55 -10.52
CA GLN A 91 16.69 7.81 -10.22
C GLN A 91 15.71 8.81 -9.56
N HIS A 92 14.45 8.83 -10.02
CA HIS A 92 13.41 9.68 -9.45
C HIS A 92 13.05 9.32 -8.00
N LEU A 93 13.18 8.05 -7.63
CA LEU A 93 13.06 7.61 -6.24
C LEU A 93 14.27 8.09 -5.42
N ARG A 94 15.47 7.97 -5.99
CA ARG A 94 16.74 8.36 -5.35
C ARG A 94 16.85 9.87 -5.13
N ASP A 95 16.22 10.66 -5.99
CA ASP A 95 16.18 12.12 -5.86
C ASP A 95 15.14 12.60 -4.83
N GLY A 96 14.26 11.70 -4.37
CA GLY A 96 13.27 11.94 -3.33
C GLY A 96 13.88 12.26 -1.96
N LYS A 97 13.18 13.04 -1.14
CA LYS A 97 13.72 13.52 0.14
C LYS A 97 13.96 12.45 1.20
N LEU A 98 13.31 11.29 1.06
CA LEU A 98 13.49 10.18 2.00
C LEU A 98 14.67 9.28 1.65
N TRP A 99 15.21 9.34 0.43
CA TRP A 99 16.26 8.43 -0.05
C TRP A 99 17.48 8.36 0.89
N ARG A 100 17.89 9.51 1.44
CA ARG A 100 19.05 9.63 2.33
C ARG A 100 18.97 8.79 3.61
N TYR A 101 17.78 8.32 3.99
CA TYR A 101 17.54 7.59 5.23
C TYR A 101 17.49 6.08 5.07
N HIS A 102 17.26 5.56 3.85
CA HIS A 102 17.08 4.12 3.64
C HIS A 102 17.90 3.56 2.46
N GLN A 103 18.18 4.35 1.42
CA GLN A 103 19.00 3.97 0.26
C GLN A 103 18.64 2.61 -0.37
N ASN A 104 17.34 2.27 -0.35
CA ASN A 104 16.82 0.98 -0.77
C ASN A 104 15.57 1.15 -1.65
N VAL A 105 15.69 0.80 -2.94
CA VAL A 105 14.59 0.90 -3.92
C VAL A 105 13.48 -0.11 -3.62
N GLU A 106 13.80 -1.30 -3.12
CA GLU A 106 12.81 -2.35 -2.83
C GLU A 106 11.80 -1.92 -1.76
N LEU A 107 12.14 -0.92 -0.94
CA LEU A 107 11.23 -0.41 0.09
C LEU A 107 10.01 0.31 -0.51
N TYR A 108 10.08 0.76 -1.75
CA TYR A 108 8.96 1.39 -2.46
C TYR A 108 7.95 0.39 -3.02
N HIS A 109 8.36 -0.89 -3.14
CA HIS A 109 7.54 -1.94 -3.73
C HIS A 109 6.80 -2.74 -2.66
N CYS A 110 5.52 -3.02 -2.93
CA CYS A 110 4.75 -3.92 -2.10
C CYS A 110 4.98 -5.37 -2.58
N PRO A 111 5.41 -6.31 -1.72
CA PRO A 111 5.69 -7.69 -2.14
C PRO A 111 4.45 -8.49 -2.58
N ALA A 112 3.25 -7.95 -2.38
CA ALA A 112 1.99 -8.51 -2.87
C ALA A 112 1.40 -7.75 -4.07
N ALA A 113 2.08 -6.69 -4.55
CA ALA A 113 1.58 -5.93 -5.70
C ALA A 113 1.34 -6.84 -6.91
N ILE A 114 0.21 -6.61 -7.58
CA ILE A 114 -0.20 -7.34 -8.78
C ILE A 114 0.21 -6.62 -10.07
N ASN A 115 0.81 -5.43 -9.95
CA ASN A 115 1.25 -4.59 -11.05
C ASN A 115 2.78 -4.44 -11.03
N ASP A 116 3.34 -4.08 -12.18
CA ASP A 116 4.78 -3.91 -12.36
C ASP A 116 5.23 -2.45 -12.10
N TYR A 117 4.51 -1.73 -11.22
CA TYR A 117 4.87 -0.35 -10.90
C TYR A 117 6.14 -0.31 -10.06
N LEU A 118 6.99 0.69 -10.31
CA LEU A 118 8.23 0.89 -9.57
C LEU A 118 7.96 1.15 -8.07
N ARG A 119 6.78 1.67 -7.74
CA ARG A 119 6.32 1.89 -6.37
C ARG A 119 4.83 1.66 -6.21
N ASN A 120 4.45 1.21 -5.02
CA ASN A 120 3.06 0.92 -4.66
C ASN A 120 2.59 1.57 -3.36
N TYR A 121 3.52 2.09 -2.56
CA TYR A 121 3.17 2.81 -1.35
C TYR A 121 2.84 4.26 -1.66
N SER A 122 1.93 4.81 -0.86
CA SER A 122 1.54 6.20 -0.90
C SER A 122 1.46 6.76 0.51
N ILE A 123 1.67 8.06 0.60
CA ILE A 123 1.59 8.82 1.85
C ILE A 123 0.26 9.58 1.89
N ASN A 124 -0.37 9.57 3.06
CA ASN A 124 -1.61 10.30 3.29
C ASN A 124 -1.44 11.80 2.96
N ASN A 125 -2.27 12.36 2.07
CA ASN A 125 -2.22 13.76 1.65
C ASN A 125 -2.38 14.74 2.82
N TYR A 126 -3.04 14.35 3.90
CA TYR A 126 -3.15 15.21 5.08
C TYR A 126 -1.83 15.36 5.86
N LEU A 127 -0.81 14.55 5.54
CA LEU A 127 0.55 14.71 6.04
C LEU A 127 1.37 15.60 5.10
N ASN A 128 1.39 16.90 5.38
CA ASN A 128 2.17 17.90 4.65
C ASN A 128 1.97 17.88 3.12
N GLY A 129 0.79 17.50 2.64
CA GLY A 129 0.44 17.55 1.23
C GLY A 129 0.11 18.94 0.71
N PHE A 130 -0.14 19.03 -0.60
CA PHE A 130 -0.47 20.28 -1.27
C PHE A 130 -1.97 20.54 -1.33
N TYR A 131 -2.78 19.50 -1.58
CA TYR A 131 -4.20 19.66 -1.89
C TYR A 131 -5.06 19.76 -0.64
N THR A 132 -6.00 20.71 -0.65
CA THR A 132 -7.12 20.74 0.30
C THR A 132 -8.20 19.77 -0.19
N ILE A 133 -8.56 18.79 0.63
CA ILE A 133 -9.56 17.77 0.28
C ILE A 133 -10.73 17.90 1.26
N GLY A 134 -11.96 17.95 0.74
CA GLY A 134 -13.16 18.08 1.56
C GLY A 134 -13.19 19.32 2.47
N GLY A 135 -12.48 20.40 2.10
CA GLY A 135 -12.36 21.62 2.91
C GLY A 135 -11.30 21.56 4.02
N HIS A 136 -10.55 20.46 4.14
CA HIS A 136 -9.52 20.30 5.15
C HIS A 136 -8.12 20.43 4.55
N ARG A 137 -7.30 21.29 5.17
CA ARG A 137 -5.91 21.53 4.78
C ARG A 137 -4.98 20.51 5.43
N PRO A 138 -3.96 20.03 4.70
CA PRO A 138 -2.91 19.20 5.28
C PRO A 138 -2.19 19.89 6.45
N LEU A 139 -1.79 19.11 7.45
CA LEU A 139 -1.00 19.56 8.59
C LEU A 139 0.47 19.18 8.37
N ALA A 140 1.38 20.08 8.70
CA ALA A 140 2.78 19.92 8.34
C ALA A 140 3.61 19.20 9.42
N LYS A 141 3.29 19.38 10.70
CA LYS A 141 4.09 18.83 11.81
C LYS A 141 3.40 17.66 12.49
N LEU A 142 4.21 16.72 12.97
CA LEU A 142 3.72 15.58 13.76
C LEU A 142 2.93 16.03 15.00
N SER A 143 3.34 17.14 15.63
CA SER A 143 2.68 17.71 16.81
C SER A 143 1.29 18.30 16.52
N ASP A 144 0.93 18.51 15.26
CA ASP A 144 -0.35 19.11 14.88
C ASP A 144 -1.49 18.08 14.96
N PHE A 145 -1.17 16.78 14.95
CA PHE A 145 -2.15 15.70 15.00
C PHE A 145 -2.51 15.34 16.43
N ARG A 146 -3.81 15.44 16.75
CA ARG A 146 -4.33 15.13 18.09
C ARG A 146 -4.34 13.63 18.40
N ARG A 147 -4.45 12.79 17.38
CA ARG A 147 -4.55 11.34 17.49
C ARG A 147 -3.58 10.63 16.53
N PRO A 148 -2.26 10.66 16.80
CA PRO A 148 -1.27 10.00 15.93
C PRO A 148 -1.55 8.52 15.70
N ASN A 149 -2.11 7.83 16.69
CA ASN A 149 -2.52 6.42 16.64
C ASN A 149 -3.79 6.15 15.81
N LEU A 150 -4.47 7.19 15.32
CA LEU A 150 -5.61 7.09 14.39
C LEU A 150 -5.40 8.04 13.20
N THR A 151 -4.14 8.33 12.89
CA THR A 151 -3.76 9.13 11.72
C THR A 151 -2.93 8.25 10.80
N LEU A 152 -3.51 7.87 9.67
CA LEU A 152 -2.90 7.14 8.57
C LEU A 152 -1.67 7.91 8.10
N ALA A 153 -0.54 7.20 7.99
CA ALA A 153 0.70 7.73 7.49
C ALA A 153 0.98 7.23 6.09
N TRP A 154 1.08 5.91 5.94
CA TRP A 154 1.40 5.25 4.68
C TRP A 154 0.49 4.05 4.46
N LEU A 155 0.21 3.73 3.21
CA LEU A 155 -0.52 2.52 2.81
C LEU A 155 -0.03 2.00 1.47
N ASP A 156 -0.27 0.72 1.19
CA ASP A 156 -0.29 0.25 -0.20
C ASP A 156 -1.51 0.82 -0.92
N GLU A 157 -1.25 1.42 -2.08
CA GLU A 157 -2.25 2.03 -2.95
C GLU A 157 -2.20 1.32 -4.30
N TYR A 158 -3.36 0.92 -4.80
CA TYR A 158 -3.48 0.63 -6.23
C TYR A 158 -3.56 1.96 -6.98
N ASP A 159 -3.32 2.05 -8.27
CA ASP A 159 -3.61 3.28 -9.02
C ASP A 159 -3.94 2.86 -10.45
N PRO A 160 -5.10 3.23 -11.01
CA PRO A 160 -5.53 2.64 -12.28
C PRO A 160 -4.89 3.35 -13.47
N ARG A 161 -4.18 4.46 -13.23
CA ARG A 161 -3.69 5.38 -14.27
C ARG A 161 -2.39 4.88 -14.92
N GLY A 162 -1.95 3.66 -14.62
CA GLY A 162 -0.73 3.07 -15.17
C GLY A 162 0.53 3.36 -14.36
N PHE A 163 0.42 4.11 -13.26
CA PHE A 163 1.47 4.37 -12.29
C PHE A 163 0.84 4.88 -10.99
N ASN A 164 1.55 4.78 -9.87
CA ASN A 164 1.09 5.29 -8.59
C ASN A 164 1.45 6.78 -8.46
N TRP A 165 0.51 7.68 -8.12
CA TRP A 165 0.80 9.12 -7.95
C TRP A 165 1.47 9.49 -6.61
N GLY A 166 1.50 8.57 -5.65
CA GLY A 166 2.28 8.61 -4.41
C GLY A 166 1.66 9.39 -3.27
N SER A 167 0.55 10.07 -3.52
CA SER A 167 -0.27 10.74 -2.51
C SER A 167 -1.62 10.04 -2.43
N PHE A 168 -2.02 9.62 -1.24
CA PHE A 168 -3.35 9.09 -1.00
C PHE A 168 -4.27 10.18 -0.43
N GLY A 169 -5.28 10.56 -1.19
CA GLY A 169 -6.32 11.49 -0.84
C GLY A 169 -7.64 10.79 -0.60
N LEU A 170 -8.36 11.21 0.46
CA LEU A 170 -9.71 10.75 0.73
C LEU A 170 -10.56 11.88 1.31
N SER A 171 -11.77 12.07 0.77
CA SER A 171 -12.73 13.01 1.34
C SER A 171 -13.30 12.49 2.67
N PRO A 172 -13.33 13.30 3.75
CA PRO A 172 -13.76 12.85 5.07
C PRO A 172 -15.27 12.66 5.21
N THR A 173 -16.08 13.23 4.30
CA THR A 173 -17.56 13.24 4.41
C THR A 173 -18.26 12.84 3.10
N GLY A 174 -17.54 12.23 2.16
CA GLY A 174 -18.08 11.80 0.86
C GLY A 174 -18.53 10.34 0.85
N SER A 175 -19.26 9.94 -0.19
CA SER A 175 -19.71 8.56 -0.44
C SER A 175 -18.95 7.87 -1.58
N SER A 176 -17.75 8.34 -1.89
CA SER A 176 -16.89 7.82 -2.96
C SER A 176 -15.43 7.78 -2.51
N TRP A 177 -14.71 6.77 -2.97
CA TRP A 177 -13.25 6.73 -2.90
C TRP A 177 -12.66 7.81 -3.81
N THR A 178 -11.67 8.58 -3.33
CA THR A 178 -10.89 9.48 -4.20
C THR A 178 -9.72 8.70 -4.76
N ASP A 179 -8.79 8.33 -3.87
CA ASP A 179 -7.81 7.27 -4.08
C ASP A 179 -8.25 6.03 -3.28
N TRP A 180 -7.63 4.87 -3.52
CA TRP A 180 -8.07 3.60 -2.94
C TRP A 180 -6.96 2.81 -2.24
N PRO A 181 -7.29 2.10 -1.16
CA PRO A 181 -6.35 1.17 -0.56
C PRO A 181 -6.21 -0.08 -1.46
N ALA A 182 -4.99 -0.58 -1.65
CA ALA A 182 -4.80 -1.84 -2.36
C ALA A 182 -5.32 -3.02 -1.50
N GLY A 183 -6.00 -3.97 -2.15
CA GLY A 183 -6.57 -5.18 -1.54
C GLY A 183 -5.69 -6.43 -1.68
N TRP A 184 -4.39 -6.27 -1.89
CA TRP A 184 -3.50 -7.37 -2.28
C TRP A 184 -3.14 -8.33 -1.15
N HIS A 185 -3.44 -7.96 0.09
CA HIS A 185 -3.07 -8.75 1.27
C HIS A 185 -4.30 -9.48 1.81
N LEU A 186 -4.59 -10.68 1.30
CA LEU A 186 -5.70 -11.51 1.78
C LEU A 186 -7.04 -10.74 1.84
N ASP A 187 -7.42 -10.08 0.74
CA ASP A 187 -8.59 -9.19 0.65
C ASP A 187 -8.53 -8.01 1.64
N GLY A 188 -7.33 -7.48 1.83
CA GLY A 188 -7.08 -6.39 2.78
C GLY A 188 -5.87 -5.55 2.39
N ASN A 189 -5.67 -4.51 3.19
CA ASN A 189 -4.66 -3.48 3.01
C ASN A 189 -3.72 -3.45 4.21
N VAL A 190 -2.45 -3.12 3.97
CA VAL A 190 -1.46 -2.96 5.03
C VAL A 190 -1.04 -1.50 5.10
N HIS A 191 -1.31 -0.86 6.23
CA HIS A 191 -1.04 0.55 6.40
C HIS A 191 -0.44 0.84 7.77
N SER A 192 0.10 2.04 7.90
CA SER A 192 0.73 2.53 9.12
C SER A 192 0.17 3.85 9.57
N PHE A 193 0.47 4.18 10.82
CA PHE A 193 -0.02 5.37 11.49
C PHE A 193 1.14 6.24 11.96
N VAL A 194 0.83 7.51 12.24
CA VAL A 194 1.82 8.54 12.61
C VAL A 194 2.58 8.22 13.91
N ASP A 195 2.01 7.40 14.80
CA ASP A 195 2.70 6.95 16.02
C ASP A 195 3.69 5.79 15.80
N GLY A 196 3.79 5.25 14.58
CA GLY A 196 4.73 4.18 14.22
C GLY A 196 4.16 2.77 14.20
N HIS A 197 2.91 2.54 14.62
CA HIS A 197 2.32 1.23 14.43
C HIS A 197 1.85 1.02 12.99
N ALA A 198 1.69 -0.25 12.63
CA ALA A 198 1.16 -0.67 11.34
C ALA A 198 0.27 -1.87 11.57
N GLU A 199 -0.78 -1.99 10.75
CA GLU A 199 -1.75 -3.07 10.83
C GLU A 199 -2.14 -3.60 9.45
N HIS A 200 -2.67 -4.81 9.45
CA HIS A 200 -3.33 -5.42 8.31
C HIS A 200 -4.83 -5.34 8.54
N TYR A 201 -5.52 -4.58 7.69
CA TYR A 201 -6.96 -4.40 7.75
C TYR A 201 -7.62 -5.23 6.65
N ILE A 202 -8.42 -6.22 7.05
CA ILE A 202 -9.23 -7.03 6.12
C ILE A 202 -10.47 -6.23 5.76
N PHE A 203 -10.71 -6.06 4.46
CA PHE A 203 -11.89 -5.34 3.98
C PHE A 203 -13.17 -6.09 4.33
N ARG A 204 -14.19 -5.33 4.70
CA ARG A 204 -15.51 -5.86 5.07
C ARG A 204 -16.46 -5.89 3.89
N ASP A 205 -16.23 -5.02 2.91
CA ASP A 205 -16.95 -5.00 1.65
C ASP A 205 -16.09 -5.65 0.55
N PRO A 206 -16.51 -6.79 -0.03
CA PRO A 206 -15.79 -7.43 -1.13
C PRO A 206 -15.60 -6.52 -2.35
N ALA A 207 -16.46 -5.51 -2.53
CA ALA A 207 -16.30 -4.53 -3.59
C ALA A 207 -15.01 -3.72 -3.42
N THR A 208 -14.55 -3.47 -2.19
CA THR A 208 -13.32 -2.71 -1.90
C THR A 208 -12.08 -3.38 -2.53
N SER A 209 -12.01 -4.71 -2.53
CA SER A 209 -10.90 -5.46 -3.15
C SER A 209 -10.90 -5.42 -4.69
N GLN A 210 -12.00 -4.99 -5.31
CA GLN A 210 -12.22 -5.09 -6.76
C GLN A 210 -12.30 -3.72 -7.48
N ILE A 211 -11.97 -2.63 -6.79
CA ILE A 211 -12.14 -1.28 -7.32
C ILE A 211 -11.10 -0.96 -8.40
N ALA A 212 -11.55 -0.39 -9.53
CA ALA A 212 -10.74 -0.21 -10.74
C ALA A 212 -10.84 1.18 -11.45
N ALA A 213 -11.60 2.16 -10.96
CA ALA A 213 -11.47 3.59 -11.41
C ALA A 213 -11.49 4.69 -10.30
N ALA A 214 -10.63 5.71 -10.35
CA ALA A 214 -10.65 6.81 -9.39
C ALA A 214 -12.05 7.45 -9.26
N PHE A 215 -12.39 8.03 -8.09
CA PHE A 215 -13.73 8.57 -7.81
C PHE A 215 -14.84 7.51 -7.81
N THR A 216 -14.56 6.25 -7.45
CA THR A 216 -15.56 5.17 -7.39
C THR A 216 -16.58 5.42 -6.27
N PRO A 217 -17.90 5.47 -6.57
CA PRO A 217 -18.95 5.51 -5.57
C PRO A 217 -18.95 4.25 -4.68
N ALA A 218 -19.01 4.45 -3.37
CA ALA A 218 -19.09 3.39 -2.36
C ALA A 218 -20.02 3.82 -1.20
N PRO A 219 -21.30 4.13 -1.47
CA PRO A 219 -22.22 4.63 -0.45
C PRO A 219 -22.47 3.56 0.62
N GLY A 220 -22.26 3.92 1.89
CA GLY A 220 -22.44 3.02 3.02
C GLY A 220 -21.37 1.92 3.13
N SER A 221 -20.25 2.05 2.42
CA SER A 221 -19.14 1.10 2.54
C SER A 221 -18.49 1.23 3.94
N PRO A 222 -18.47 0.16 4.74
CA PRO A 222 -17.82 0.17 6.06
C PRO A 222 -16.31 0.39 5.97
N ASP A 223 -15.69 0.05 4.84
CA ASP A 223 -14.26 0.27 4.60
C ASP A 223 -13.98 1.73 4.30
N LEU A 224 -14.81 2.38 3.47
CA LEU A 224 -14.72 3.82 3.24
C LEU A 224 -14.82 4.60 4.55
N GLU A 225 -15.81 4.28 5.38
CA GLU A 225 -16.00 4.90 6.70
C GLU A 225 -14.82 4.62 7.65
N TYR A 226 -14.22 3.42 7.57
CA TYR A 226 -13.02 3.10 8.32
C TYR A 226 -11.85 4.00 7.92
N PHE A 227 -11.55 4.12 6.62
CA PHE A 227 -10.45 4.97 6.14
C PHE A 227 -10.71 6.45 6.42
N GLN A 228 -11.94 6.94 6.27
CA GLN A 228 -12.34 8.31 6.62
C GLN A 228 -12.12 8.65 8.10
N ARG A 229 -12.24 7.67 9.00
CA ARG A 229 -11.95 7.85 10.42
C ARG A 229 -10.44 7.96 10.70
N ILE A 230 -9.61 7.28 9.91
CA ILE A 230 -8.17 7.21 10.16
C ILE A 230 -7.33 8.19 9.35
N ILE A 231 -7.88 8.94 8.38
CA ILE A 231 -7.09 9.93 7.61
C ILE A 231 -6.57 11.13 8.44
N GLY A 232 -6.94 11.25 9.72
CA GLY A 232 -6.31 12.21 10.66
C GLY A 232 -6.93 13.60 10.71
N ILE A 233 -8.20 13.74 10.32
CA ILE A 233 -8.92 15.04 10.24
C ILE A 233 -9.81 15.32 11.47
N GLN A 234 -9.92 14.38 12.41
CA GLN A 234 -10.77 14.47 13.61
C GLN A 234 -10.03 14.87 14.89
#